data_AF-A0A2V9MY55-F1
#
_entry.id   AF-A0A2V9MY55-F1
#
_cell.length_a   1.000
_cell.length_b   1.000
_cell.length_c   1.000
_cell.angle_alpha   90.00
_cell.angle_beta   90.00
_cell.angle_gamma   90.00
#
_symmetry.space_group_name_H-M   'P 1'
#
loop_
_entity.id
_entity.type
_entity.pdbx_description
1 polymer ?
#
loop_
_entity_poly.entity_id
_entity_poly.type
_entity_poly.pdbx_seq_one_letter_code
_entity_poly.pdbx_strand_id
1 'polypeptide(L)'
;MAQRHQRGWLKKEKRAQGETWVLFFRTTRKYDGKRVENKIPIGLVQQLPDKNSAWAEVERLHIPINRVDVRRGLTFGDLAQHYAEHELVECSESIRPKAHTTINGYERVLRNRLLPRWANRIALGIEPLEVEQW
;
A
#
# COMPACT_ATOMS: atom_id res chain seq x y z
N MET A 1 6.81 4.07 -10.53
CA MET A 1 5.79 3.22 -11.19
C MET A 1 4.85 2.70 -10.12
N ALA A 2 3.57 3.08 -10.15
CA ALA A 2 2.59 2.62 -9.17
C ALA A 2 2.44 1.10 -9.26
N GLN A 3 2.54 0.42 -8.12
CA GLN A 3 2.34 -1.02 -8.07
C GLN A 3 0.85 -1.30 -8.26
N ARG A 4 0.48 -1.71 -9.48
CA ARG A 4 -0.91 -2.08 -9.84
C ARG A 4 -1.43 -3.10 -8.84
N HIS A 5 -2.53 -2.74 -8.15
CA HIS A 5 -3.18 -3.59 -7.17
C HIS A 5 -3.52 -4.95 -7.79
N GLN A 6 -2.94 -6.03 -7.26
CA GLN A 6 -3.20 -7.40 -7.72
C GLN A 6 -4.11 -8.11 -6.73
N ARG A 7 -5.17 -8.73 -7.25
CA ARG A 7 -6.07 -9.57 -6.45
C ARG A 7 -5.57 -11.03 -6.34
N GLY A 8 -4.72 -11.46 -7.28
CA GLY A 8 -4.38 -12.87 -7.46
C GLY A 8 -5.54 -13.65 -8.10
N TRP A 9 -5.48 -14.99 -8.04
CA TRP A 9 -6.56 -15.88 -8.50
C TRP A 9 -6.67 -17.13 -7.62
N LEU A 10 -7.87 -17.69 -7.53
CA LEU A 10 -8.15 -18.91 -6.77
C LEU A 10 -8.24 -20.13 -7.70
N LYS A 11 -7.66 -21.25 -7.29
CA LYS A 11 -7.78 -22.55 -7.96
C LYS A 11 -7.95 -23.66 -6.92
N LYS A 12 -8.66 -24.72 -7.30
CA LYS A 12 -8.78 -25.94 -6.50
C LYS A 12 -7.55 -26.84 -6.74
N GLU A 13 -6.89 -27.27 -5.67
CA GLU A 13 -5.84 -28.29 -5.71
C GLU A 13 -6.25 -29.48 -4.83
N LYS A 14 -5.99 -30.72 -5.29
CA LYS A 14 -6.11 -31.91 -4.45
C LYS A 14 -4.91 -31.96 -3.50
N ARG A 15 -5.17 -31.98 -2.19
CA ARG A 15 -4.16 -32.15 -1.14
C ARG A 15 -4.53 -33.35 -0.26
N ALA A 16 -3.62 -33.75 0.63
CA ALA A 16 -3.81 -34.91 1.49
C ALA A 16 -5.11 -34.86 2.33
N GLN A 17 -5.53 -33.65 2.74
CA GLN A 17 -6.76 -33.42 3.52
C GLN A 17 -8.03 -33.27 2.67
N GLY A 18 -7.91 -33.32 1.34
CA GLY A 18 -9.02 -33.15 0.40
C GLY A 18 -8.81 -32.00 -0.59
N GLU A 19 -9.84 -31.75 -1.39
CA GLU A 19 -9.83 -30.63 -2.34
C GLU A 19 -9.79 -29.30 -1.58
N THR A 20 -8.78 -28.47 -1.87
CA THR A 20 -8.47 -27.25 -1.13
C THR A 20 -8.46 -26.07 -2.09
N TRP A 21 -9.08 -24.95 -1.70
CA TRP A 21 -8.91 -23.67 -2.37
C TRP A 21 -7.52 -23.12 -2.10
N VAL A 22 -6.79 -22.81 -3.17
CA VAL A 22 -5.45 -22.25 -3.12
C VAL A 22 -5.45 -20.92 -3.85
N LEU A 23 -5.00 -19.88 -3.16
CA LEU A 23 -4.78 -18.55 -3.70
C LEU A 23 -3.40 -18.48 -4.33
N PHE A 24 -3.35 -18.05 -5.57
CA PHE A 24 -2.13 -17.81 -6.33
C PHE A 24 -1.95 -16.32 -6.57
N PHE A 25 -0.72 -15.85 -6.43
CA PHE A 25 -0.38 -14.46 -6.67
C PHE A 25 1.10 -14.32 -7.03
N ARG A 26 1.49 -13.20 -7.62
CA ARG A 26 2.87 -12.93 -8.00
C ARG A 26 3.51 -11.98 -7.01
N THR A 27 4.65 -12.32 -6.43
CA THR A 27 5.43 -11.36 -5.63
C THR A 27 6.78 -11.10 -6.27
N THR A 28 7.42 -10.00 -5.88
CA THR A 28 8.82 -9.75 -6.24
C THR A 28 9.71 -10.33 -5.15
N ARG A 29 10.59 -11.25 -5.54
CA ARG A 29 11.54 -11.92 -4.65
C ARG A 29 12.62 -10.93 -4.22
N LYS A 30 12.76 -10.71 -2.91
CA LYS A 30 13.53 -9.60 -2.31
C LYS A 30 15.03 -9.57 -2.64
N TYR A 31 15.66 -10.73 -2.86
CA TYR A 31 17.11 -10.79 -3.08
C TYR A 31 17.50 -10.63 -4.56
N ASP A 32 16.61 -11.00 -5.48
CA ASP A 32 16.88 -11.05 -6.93
C ASP A 32 16.09 -10.02 -7.74
N GLY A 33 15.07 -9.39 -7.15
CA GLY A 33 14.12 -8.56 -7.89
C GLY A 33 13.25 -9.33 -8.90
N LYS A 34 13.38 -10.65 -8.99
CA LYS A 34 12.61 -11.49 -9.91
C LYS A 34 11.16 -11.62 -9.45
N ARG A 35 10.22 -11.54 -10.40
CA ARG A 35 8.81 -11.86 -10.15
C ARG A 35 8.68 -13.38 -10.02
N VAL A 36 8.15 -13.83 -8.89
CA VAL A 36 7.90 -15.24 -8.60
C VAL A 36 6.42 -15.47 -8.29
N GLU A 37 5.93 -16.65 -8.63
CA GLU A 37 4.59 -17.08 -8.26
C GLU A 37 4.61 -17.70 -6.85
N ASN A 38 3.67 -17.26 -6.01
CA ASN A 38 3.42 -17.80 -4.68
C ASN A 38 2.02 -18.37 -4.62
N LYS A 39 1.85 -19.36 -3.73
CA LYS A 39 0.56 -19.98 -3.46
C LYS A 39 0.31 -20.18 -1.98
N ILE A 40 -0.91 -19.90 -1.52
CA ILE A 40 -1.34 -20.04 -0.13
C ILE A 40 -2.63 -20.88 -0.09
N PRO A 41 -2.68 -21.98 0.68
CA PRO A 41 -3.92 -22.70 0.91
C PRO A 41 -4.87 -21.87 1.79
N ILE A 42 -6.12 -21.73 1.36
CA ILE A 42 -7.15 -20.93 2.02
C ILE A 42 -8.04 -21.80 2.90
N GLY A 43 -8.50 -22.93 2.37
CA GLY A 43 -9.39 -23.83 3.11
C GLY A 43 -9.93 -24.96 2.23
N LEU A 44 -10.53 -25.96 2.87
CA LEU A 44 -11.12 -27.10 2.17
C LEU A 44 -12.37 -26.66 1.40
N VAL A 45 -12.59 -27.24 0.22
CA VAL A 45 -13.82 -27.01 -0.58
C VAL A 45 -15.07 -27.46 0.18
N GLN A 46 -14.96 -28.42 1.09
CA GLN A 46 -16.08 -28.83 1.95
C GLN A 46 -16.53 -27.72 2.92
N GLN A 47 -15.59 -26.87 3.38
CA GLN A 47 -15.89 -25.73 4.27
C GLN A 47 -16.26 -24.48 3.48
N LEU A 48 -15.72 -24.37 2.26
CA LEU A 48 -15.90 -23.23 1.36
C LEU A 48 -16.40 -23.76 0.00
N PRO A 49 -17.70 -24.11 -0.11
CA PRO A 49 -18.23 -24.75 -1.32
C PRO A 49 -18.12 -23.84 -2.54
N ASP A 50 -18.37 -22.54 -2.33
CA ASP A 50 -18.40 -21.54 -3.39
C ASP A 50 -17.11 -20.74 -3.49
N LYS A 51 -16.82 -20.30 -4.73
CA LYS A 51 -15.68 -19.42 -5.02
C LYS A 51 -15.81 -18.08 -4.28
N ASN A 52 -17.03 -17.60 -4.05
CA ASN A 52 -17.27 -16.37 -3.29
C ASN A 52 -16.93 -16.54 -1.81
N SER A 53 -17.32 -17.66 -1.20
CA SER A 53 -16.95 -17.99 0.17
C SER A 53 -15.43 -18.11 0.33
N ALA A 54 -14.75 -18.69 -0.66
CA ALA A 54 -13.30 -18.73 -0.68
C ALA A 54 -12.65 -17.33 -0.79
N TRP A 55 -13.25 -16.39 -1.54
CA TRP A 55 -12.78 -15.00 -1.57
C TRP A 55 -13.05 -14.25 -0.27
N ALA A 56 -14.21 -14.45 0.35
CA ALA A 56 -14.52 -13.88 1.66
C ALA A 56 -13.50 -14.35 2.71
N GLU A 57 -13.10 -15.61 2.65
CA GLU A 57 -12.06 -16.16 3.53
C GLU A 57 -10.67 -15.56 3.23
N VAL A 58 -10.32 -15.35 1.95
CA VAL A 58 -9.08 -14.62 1.57
C VAL A 58 -9.07 -13.20 2.16
N GLU A 59 -10.20 -12.50 2.09
CA GLU A 59 -10.37 -11.15 2.63
C GLU A 59 -10.29 -11.15 4.17
N ARG A 60 -10.92 -12.14 4.82
CA ARG A 60 -10.85 -12.37 6.28
C ARG A 60 -9.43 -12.64 6.76
N LEU A 61 -8.65 -13.42 6.00
CA LEU A 61 -7.26 -13.74 6.31
C LEU A 61 -6.29 -12.58 6.06
N HIS A 62 -6.77 -11.48 5.46
CA HIS A 62 -6.01 -10.26 5.19
C HIS A 62 -4.64 -10.54 4.53
N ILE A 63 -4.63 -11.47 3.58
CA ILE A 63 -3.39 -11.99 3.00
C ILE A 63 -2.66 -10.83 2.30
N PRO A 64 -1.39 -10.58 2.66
CA PRO A 64 -0.66 -9.43 2.16
C PRO A 64 -0.11 -9.65 0.74
N ILE A 65 -1.01 -9.79 -0.23
CA ILE A 65 -0.69 -10.00 -1.65
C ILE A 65 -0.08 -8.73 -2.27
N ASN A 66 -0.56 -7.56 -1.83
CA ASN A 66 -0.13 -6.24 -2.26
C ASN A 66 0.77 -5.56 -1.24
N ARG A 67 1.59 -6.31 -0.49
CA ARG A 67 2.64 -5.66 0.31
C ARG A 67 3.51 -4.84 -0.62
N VAL A 68 3.27 -3.54 -0.63
CA VAL A 68 4.24 -2.53 -1.02
C VAL A 68 5.45 -2.86 -0.16
N ASP A 69 6.60 -3.04 -0.78
CA ASP A 69 7.80 -3.37 -0.05
C ASP A 69 8.12 -2.18 0.86
N VAL A 70 7.65 -2.22 2.11
CA VAL A 70 7.84 -1.18 3.14
C VAL A 70 9.33 -1.01 3.49
N ARG A 71 10.22 -1.80 2.87
CA ARG A 71 11.67 -1.61 2.87
C ARG A 71 12.14 -0.51 1.92
N ARG A 72 11.34 -0.07 0.95
CA ARG A 72 11.37 1.34 0.54
C ARG A 72 10.71 2.08 1.70
N GLY A 73 11.51 2.56 2.65
CA GLY A 73 10.97 3.33 3.77
C GLY A 73 10.02 4.41 3.25
N LEU A 74 8.93 4.66 3.98
CA LEU A 74 7.93 5.66 3.63
C LEU A 74 8.64 6.96 3.24
N THR A 75 8.45 7.43 2.01
CA THR A 75 9.14 8.64 1.57
C THR A 75 8.42 9.87 2.08
N PHE A 76 9.13 11.00 2.17
CA PHE A 76 8.48 12.26 2.47
C PHE A 76 7.45 12.63 1.39
N GLY A 77 7.67 12.22 0.13
CA GLY A 77 6.70 12.40 -0.95
C GLY A 77 5.38 11.67 -0.68
N ASP A 78 5.44 10.44 -0.17
CA ASP A 78 4.25 9.67 0.19
C ASP A 78 3.47 10.35 1.34
N LEU A 79 4.18 10.87 2.35
CA LEU A 79 3.59 11.65 3.45
C LEU A 79 2.97 12.97 2.97
N ALA A 80 3.67 13.68 2.09
CA ALA A 80 3.21 14.95 1.54
C ALA A 80 1.97 14.76 0.67
N GLN A 81 1.90 13.67 -0.10
CA GLN A 81 0.71 13.31 -0.86
C GLN A 81 -0.48 13.02 0.06
N HIS A 82 -0.28 12.19 1.09
CA HIS A 82 -1.33 11.90 2.07
C HIS A 82 -1.83 13.19 2.76
N TYR A 83 -0.91 14.08 3.16
CA TYR A 83 -1.25 15.37 3.73
C TYR A 83 -2.07 16.24 2.77
N ALA A 84 -1.68 16.33 1.51
CA ALA A 84 -2.43 17.11 0.52
C ALA A 84 -3.86 16.58 0.34
N GLU A 85 -4.02 15.27 0.19
CA GLU A 85 -5.31 14.61 -0.05
C GLU A 85 -6.28 14.69 1.13
N HIS A 86 -5.78 14.79 2.37
CA HIS A 86 -6.61 14.74 3.58
C HIS A 86 -6.72 16.08 4.31
N GLU A 87 -5.72 16.96 4.21
CA GLU A 87 -5.63 18.22 4.97
C GLU A 87 -5.70 19.47 4.09
N LEU A 88 -5.43 19.36 2.78
CA LEU A 88 -5.41 20.47 1.81
C LEU A 88 -6.57 20.42 0.81
N VAL A 89 -7.68 19.78 1.18
CA VAL A 89 -8.90 19.75 0.36
C VAL A 89 -9.93 20.70 0.95
N GLU A 90 -10.58 21.49 0.08
CA GLU A 90 -11.76 22.24 0.47
C GLU A 90 -12.87 21.26 0.89
N CYS A 91 -13.39 21.42 2.11
CA CYS A 91 -14.29 20.46 2.75
C CYS A 91 -13.62 19.14 3.17
N SER A 92 -12.36 19.16 3.63
CA SER A 92 -11.80 18.01 4.33
C SER A 92 -12.62 17.66 5.59
N GLU A 93 -12.73 16.37 5.91
CA GLU A 93 -13.34 15.89 7.18
C GLU A 93 -12.49 16.25 8.42
N SER A 94 -11.53 17.17 8.27
CA SER A 94 -10.72 17.66 9.37
C SER A 94 -11.57 18.44 10.36
N ILE A 95 -11.25 18.30 11.66
CA ILE A 95 -11.93 18.98 12.77
C ILE A 95 -11.88 20.51 12.60
N ARG A 96 -10.92 21.02 11.81
CA ARG A 96 -10.76 22.45 11.50
C ARG A 96 -10.37 22.63 10.03
N PRO A 97 -11.35 22.79 9.11
CA PRO A 97 -11.06 23.01 7.71
C PRO A 97 -10.25 24.29 7.52
N LYS A 98 -9.23 24.22 6.66
CA LYS A 98 -8.36 25.36 6.36
C LYS A 98 -9.05 26.28 5.37
N ALA A 99 -8.85 27.59 5.52
CA ALA A 99 -9.31 28.56 4.53
C ALA A 99 -8.63 28.31 3.18
N HIS A 100 -9.34 28.59 2.08
CA HIS A 100 -8.85 28.39 0.70
C HIS A 100 -7.47 29.01 0.46
N THR A 101 -7.24 30.24 0.94
CA THR A 101 -5.96 30.94 0.80
C THR A 101 -4.82 30.23 1.53
N THR A 102 -5.10 29.62 2.69
CA THR A 102 -4.13 28.84 3.47
C THR A 102 -3.80 27.52 2.77
N ILE A 103 -4.81 26.84 2.21
CA ILE A 103 -4.64 25.62 1.42
C ILE A 103 -3.68 25.88 0.26
N ASN A 104 -3.98 26.89 -0.57
CA ASN A 104 -3.15 27.28 -1.71
C ASN A 104 -1.72 27.66 -1.29
N GLY A 105 -1.59 28.34 -0.15
CA GLY A 105 -0.28 28.68 0.43
C GLY A 105 0.54 27.44 0.78
N TYR A 106 -0.08 26.47 1.43
CA TYR A 106 0.58 25.23 1.86
C TYR A 106 0.91 24.33 0.68
N GLU A 107 0.02 24.18 -0.31
CA GLU A 107 0.31 23.47 -1.56
C GLU A 107 1.51 24.09 -2.29
N ARG A 108 1.55 25.42 -2.36
CA ARG A 108 2.66 26.15 -3.00
C ARG A 108 3.98 25.89 -2.28
N VAL A 109 4.00 25.87 -0.95
CA VAL A 109 5.20 25.55 -0.15
C VAL A 109 5.61 24.10 -0.34
N LEU A 110 4.67 23.15 -0.28
CA LEU A 110 4.96 21.73 -0.51
C LEU A 110 5.57 21.51 -1.89
N ARG A 111 4.93 22.04 -2.94
CA ARG A 111 5.37 21.87 -4.33
C ARG A 111 6.70 22.54 -4.64
N ASN A 112 6.92 23.77 -4.17
CA ASN A 112 8.07 24.56 -4.60
C ASN A 112 9.28 24.46 -3.66
N ARG A 113 9.08 24.07 -2.40
CA ARG A 113 10.12 24.08 -1.38
C ARG A 113 10.43 22.69 -0.82
N LEU A 114 9.40 21.94 -0.41
CA LEU A 114 9.59 20.68 0.31
C LEU A 114 9.81 19.49 -0.64
N LEU A 115 8.92 19.29 -1.61
CA LEU A 115 8.99 18.16 -2.55
C LEU A 115 10.27 18.13 -3.40
N PRO A 116 10.78 19.25 -3.94
CA PRO A 116 12.01 19.22 -4.74
C PRO A 116 13.22 18.68 -3.99
N ARG A 117 13.26 18.87 -2.67
CA ARG A 117 14.37 18.44 -1.81
C ARG A 117 14.15 17.07 -1.18
N TRP A 118 12.95 16.83 -0.66
CA TRP A 118 12.69 15.72 0.24
C TRP A 118 11.85 14.60 -0.36
N ALA A 119 11.15 14.81 -1.48
CA ALA A 119 10.15 13.86 -1.97
C ALA A 119 10.64 12.40 -2.10
N ASN A 120 11.88 12.21 -2.56
CA ASN A 120 12.47 10.88 -2.77
C ASN A 120 13.22 10.33 -1.54
N ARG A 121 13.29 11.09 -0.45
CA ARG A 121 13.99 10.71 0.79
C ARG A 121 13.05 9.91 1.69
N ILE A 122 13.60 8.92 2.39
CA ILE A 122 12.86 8.18 3.43
C ILE A 122 12.57 9.14 4.57
N ALA A 123 11.30 9.29 4.95
CA ALA A 123 10.84 10.27 5.93
C ALA A 123 11.53 10.14 7.29
N LEU A 124 11.72 8.90 7.77
CA LEU A 124 12.42 8.62 9.03
C LEU A 124 13.95 8.78 8.94
N GLY A 125 14.49 8.98 7.74
CA GLY A 125 15.91 9.25 7.51
C GLY A 125 16.22 10.73 7.28
N ILE A 126 15.25 11.62 7.48
CA ILE A 126 15.45 13.06 7.45
C ILE A 126 15.95 13.49 8.82
N GLU A 127 17.22 13.87 8.92
CA GLU A 127 17.83 14.32 10.17
C GLU A 127 17.34 15.73 10.54
N PRO A 128 17.02 16.01 11.81
CA PRO A 128 16.61 17.35 12.24
C PRO A 128 17.61 18.45 11.86
N LEU A 129 18.91 18.15 11.91
CA LEU A 129 19.97 19.08 11.52
C LEU A 129 19.92 19.42 10.01
N GLU A 130 19.55 18.47 9.16
CA GLU A 130 19.41 18.71 7.71
C GLU A 130 18.20 19.62 7.42
N VAL A 131 17.18 19.60 8.29
CA VAL A 131 16.03 20.52 8.22
C VAL A 131 16.40 21.91 8.72
N GLU A 132 17.20 22.03 9.78
CA GLU A 132 17.63 23.33 10.33
C GLU A 132 18.57 24.10 9.39
N GLN A 133 19.44 23.38 8.67
CA GLN A 133 20.40 23.99 7.74
C GLN A 133 19.76 24.50 6.45
N TRP A 134 18.51 24.14 6.18
CA TRP A 134 17.77 24.49 4.98
C TRP A 134 16.80 25.66 5.21
#